data_AF-A0A354HV62-F1
#
_entry.id   AF-A0A354HV62-F1
#
_cell.length_a   1.000
_cell.length_b   1.000
_cell.length_c   1.000
_cell.angle_alpha   90.00
_cell.angle_beta   90.00
_cell.angle_gamma   90.00
#
_symmetry.space_group_name_H-M   'P 1'
#
loop_
_entity.id
_entity.type
_entity.pdbx_description
1 polymer ?
#
loop_
_entity_poly.entity_id
_entity_poly.type
_entity_poly.pdbx_seq_one_letter_code
_entity_poly.pdbx_strand_id
1 'polypeptide(L)'
;MKRFKIIGAVILAAVVVILLLLPDTGSMEKYEDMYQRGLYDQVSRSLQRELERKPQWHEARKLLVKAELKQNRLDSAVFHLLALEGEDIDISSLTLLVDDWLLSNKLSPAQAKQVLELLSQRLEAKATCPEIVVLYLQLVAEYQDASHIPGALKLVMEAPIEFEPEMPSLIFQALA
;
A
#
# COMPACT_ATOMS: atom_id res chain seq x y z
N MET A 1 -48.30 -17.89 -30.35
CA MET A 1 -47.59 -18.03 -29.06
C MET A 1 -46.27 -18.80 -29.12
N LYS A 2 -46.12 -19.91 -29.87
CA LYS A 2 -44.86 -20.70 -29.92
C LYS A 2 -43.65 -19.95 -30.54
N ARG A 3 -43.88 -19.11 -31.55
CA ARG A 3 -42.82 -18.37 -32.26
C ARG A 3 -42.12 -17.30 -31.39
N PHE A 4 -42.86 -16.65 -30.50
CA PHE A 4 -42.30 -15.66 -29.56
C PHE A 4 -41.37 -16.30 -28.50
N LYS A 5 -41.65 -17.54 -28.09
CA LYS A 5 -40.79 -18.27 -27.14
C LYS A 5 -39.44 -18.63 -27.75
N ILE A 6 -39.42 -18.96 -29.04
CA ILE A 6 -38.20 -19.30 -29.79
C ILE A 6 -37.34 -18.04 -29.97
N ILE A 7 -37.95 -16.92 -30.36
CA ILE A 7 -37.24 -15.64 -30.52
C ILE A 7 -36.64 -15.19 -29.17
N GLY A 8 -37.39 -15.31 -28.08
CA GLY A 8 -36.88 -15.00 -26.73
C GLY A 8 -35.70 -15.89 -26.32
N ALA A 9 -35.75 -17.18 -26.63
CA ALA A 9 -34.65 -18.11 -26.33
C ALA A 9 -33.39 -17.82 -27.16
N VAL A 10 -33.54 -17.41 -28.43
CA VAL A 10 -32.41 -17.05 -29.30
C VAL A 10 -31.74 -15.75 -28.84
N ILE A 11 -32.53 -14.75 -28.43
CA ILE A 11 -31.99 -13.50 -27.87
C ILE A 11 -31.27 -13.79 -26.54
N LEU A 12 -31.87 -14.60 -25.67
CA LEU A 12 -31.23 -14.99 -24.41
C LEU A 12 -29.92 -15.75 -24.63
N ALA A 13 -29.89 -16.69 -25.57
CA ALA A 13 -28.68 -17.42 -25.93
C ALA A 13 -27.61 -16.49 -26.53
N ALA A 14 -27.99 -15.53 -27.38
CA ALA A 14 -27.07 -14.54 -27.93
C ALA A 14 -26.51 -13.63 -26.83
N VAL A 15 -27.32 -13.19 -25.86
CA VAL A 15 -26.86 -12.40 -24.72
C VAL A 15 -25.93 -13.22 -23.82
N VAL A 16 -26.22 -14.50 -23.58
CA VAL A 16 -25.34 -15.40 -22.81
C VAL A 16 -24.01 -15.64 -23.53
N VAL A 17 -24.04 -15.86 -24.85
CA VAL A 17 -22.82 -16.02 -25.66
C VAL A 17 -22.00 -14.73 -25.68
N ILE A 18 -22.64 -13.56 -25.79
CA ILE A 18 -21.96 -12.27 -25.69
C ILE A 18 -21.37 -12.09 -24.28
N LEU A 19 -22.10 -12.45 -23.22
CA LEU A 19 -21.59 -12.45 -21.83
C LEU A 19 -20.40 -13.39 -21.63
N LEU A 20 -20.40 -14.55 -22.29
CA LEU A 20 -19.30 -15.53 -22.26
C LEU A 20 -18.11 -15.13 -23.15
N LEU A 21 -18.33 -14.30 -24.16
CA LEU A 21 -17.31 -13.77 -25.07
C LEU A 21 -16.78 -12.39 -24.64
N LEU A 22 -17.35 -11.78 -23.60
CA LEU A 22 -16.72 -10.64 -22.95
C LEU A 22 -15.38 -11.12 -22.37
N PRO A 23 -14.26 -10.42 -22.64
CA PRO A 23 -12.97 -10.79 -22.11
C PRO A 23 -13.09 -10.89 -20.59
N ASP A 24 -12.56 -11.97 -20.04
CA ASP A 24 -12.64 -12.29 -18.62
C ASP A 24 -12.32 -11.03 -17.81
N THR A 25 -13.26 -10.64 -16.95
CA THR A 25 -13.19 -9.40 -16.20
C THR A 25 -12.15 -9.57 -15.10
N GLY A 26 -10.90 -9.29 -15.47
CA GLY A 26 -9.78 -9.21 -14.54
C GLY A 26 -9.00 -10.51 -14.40
N SER A 27 -8.40 -11.00 -15.49
CA SER A 27 -7.20 -11.84 -15.32
C SER A 27 -6.05 -10.96 -14.85
N MET A 28 -5.34 -11.40 -13.82
CA MET A 28 -4.16 -10.70 -13.29
C MET A 28 -3.11 -10.46 -14.38
N GLU A 29 -2.98 -11.43 -15.29
CA GLU A 29 -2.06 -11.42 -16.44
C GLU A 29 -2.21 -10.16 -17.32
N LYS A 30 -3.44 -9.68 -17.54
CA LYS A 30 -3.68 -8.45 -18.30
C LYS A 30 -3.02 -7.24 -17.64
N TYR A 31 -3.17 -7.13 -16.32
CA TYR A 31 -2.63 -5.99 -15.58
C TYR A 31 -1.10 -6.07 -15.46
N GLU A 32 -0.57 -7.28 -15.34
CA GLU A 32 0.87 -7.53 -15.36
C GLU A 32 1.47 -7.16 -16.73
N ASP A 33 0.88 -7.56 -17.86
CA ASP A 33 1.32 -7.14 -19.20
C ASP A 33 1.36 -5.61 -19.32
N MET A 34 0.27 -4.95 -18.93
CA MET A 34 0.19 -3.50 -18.95
C MET A 34 1.27 -2.85 -18.08
N TYR A 35 1.54 -3.42 -16.90
CA TYR A 35 2.59 -2.96 -16.00
C TYR A 35 3.98 -3.11 -16.63
N GLN A 36 4.29 -4.27 -17.23
CA GLN A 36 5.57 -4.51 -17.90
C GLN A 36 5.80 -3.55 -19.08
N ARG A 37 4.72 -3.14 -19.74
CA ARG A 37 4.74 -2.16 -20.84
C ARG A 37 4.83 -0.71 -20.36
N GLY A 38 4.92 -0.47 -19.06
CA GLY A 38 5.03 0.87 -18.48
C GLY A 38 3.72 1.66 -18.44
N LEU A 39 2.57 1.01 -18.65
CA LEU A 39 1.25 1.66 -18.68
C LEU A 39 0.70 1.88 -17.26
N TYR A 40 1.52 2.41 -16.35
CA TYR A 40 1.24 2.45 -14.91
C TYR A 40 -0.05 3.22 -14.56
N ASP A 41 -0.31 4.37 -15.18
CA ASP A 41 -1.54 5.14 -14.91
C ASP A 41 -2.81 4.38 -15.34
N GLN A 42 -2.75 3.62 -16.45
CA GLN A 42 -3.87 2.78 -16.89
C GLN A 42 -4.07 1.58 -15.97
N VAL A 43 -2.97 0.97 -15.49
CA VAL A 43 -3.00 -0.10 -14.49
C VAL A 43 -3.66 0.42 -13.22
N SER A 44 -3.20 1.54 -12.68
CA SER A 44 -3.74 2.16 -11.46
C SER A 44 -5.24 2.40 -11.54
N ARG A 45 -5.71 3.14 -12.56
CA ARG A 45 -7.14 3.47 -12.71
C ARG A 45 -8.01 2.25 -12.95
N SER A 46 -7.47 1.20 -13.55
CA SER A 46 -8.23 -0.02 -13.82
C SER A 46 -8.30 -0.90 -12.58
N LEU A 47 -7.18 -1.11 -11.90
CA LEU A 47 -7.13 -1.88 -10.66
C LEU A 47 -7.91 -1.22 -9.52
N GLN A 48 -7.91 0.12 -9.40
CA GLN A 48 -8.75 0.82 -8.43
C GLN A 48 -10.24 0.50 -8.62
N ARG A 49 -10.74 0.57 -9.87
CA ARG A 49 -12.13 0.21 -10.20
C ARG A 49 -12.44 -1.26 -9.95
N GLU A 50 -11.48 -2.15 -10.15
CA GLU A 50 -11.66 -3.57 -9.82
C GLU A 50 -11.68 -3.80 -8.31
N LEU A 51 -10.83 -3.11 -7.54
CA LEU A 51 -10.79 -3.21 -6.09
C LEU A 51 -12.03 -2.60 -5.41
N GLU A 52 -12.71 -1.63 -6.03
CA GLU A 52 -14.04 -1.18 -5.58
C GLU A 52 -15.07 -2.32 -5.62
N ARG A 53 -14.96 -3.24 -6.59
CA ARG A 53 -15.86 -4.39 -6.75
C ARG A 53 -15.39 -5.61 -5.97
N LYS A 54 -14.07 -5.80 -5.88
CA LYS A 54 -13.40 -6.93 -5.24
C LYS A 54 -12.32 -6.41 -4.27
N PRO A 55 -12.70 -5.87 -3.08
CA PRO A 55 -11.74 -5.27 -2.15
C PRO A 55 -10.65 -6.23 -1.67
N GLN A 56 -10.98 -7.52 -1.62
CA GLN A 56 -10.14 -8.63 -1.18
C GLN A 56 -9.27 -9.22 -2.29
N TRP A 57 -9.16 -8.56 -3.43
CA TRP A 57 -8.26 -9.03 -4.48
C TRP A 57 -6.83 -8.59 -4.19
N HIS A 58 -6.15 -9.34 -3.32
CA HIS A 58 -4.84 -8.94 -2.81
C HIS A 58 -3.78 -8.81 -3.90
N GLU A 59 -3.71 -9.72 -4.88
CA GLU A 59 -2.73 -9.62 -5.97
C GLU A 59 -2.90 -8.33 -6.79
N ALA A 60 -4.15 -7.93 -7.08
CA ALA A 60 -4.43 -6.64 -7.69
C ALA A 60 -3.94 -5.48 -6.81
N ARG A 61 -4.15 -5.56 -5.50
CA ARG A 61 -3.68 -4.54 -4.54
C ARG A 61 -2.15 -4.48 -4.48
N LYS A 62 -1.45 -5.62 -4.51
CA LYS A 62 0.03 -5.69 -4.57
C LYS A 62 0.57 -5.03 -5.84
N LEU A 63 -0.03 -5.31 -6.99
CA LEU A 63 0.37 -4.68 -8.25
C LEU A 63 0.05 -3.18 -8.29
N LEU A 64 -1.06 -2.77 -7.65
CA LEU A 64 -1.41 -1.37 -7.51
C LEU A 64 -0.35 -0.61 -6.70
N VAL A 65 0.12 -1.14 -5.56
CA VAL A 65 1.24 -0.55 -4.79
C VAL A 65 2.45 -0.30 -5.72
N LYS A 66 2.84 -1.32 -6.50
CA LYS A 66 3.98 -1.21 -7.44
C LYS A 66 3.74 -0.15 -8.52
N ALA A 67 2.51 -0.02 -9.03
CA ALA A 67 2.17 0.94 -10.08
C ALA A 67 2.14 2.39 -9.55
N GLU A 68 1.65 2.60 -8.32
CA GLU A 68 1.63 3.93 -7.68
C GLU A 68 3.07 4.41 -7.37
N LEU A 69 3.95 3.53 -6.89
CA LEU A 69 5.37 3.87 -6.70
C LEU A 69 6.06 4.29 -8.01
N LYS A 70 5.79 3.60 -9.12
CA LYS A 70 6.31 3.98 -10.45
C LYS A 70 5.78 5.33 -10.96
N GLN A 71 4.70 5.84 -10.36
CA GLN A 71 4.11 7.15 -10.66
C GLN A 71 4.44 8.21 -9.61
N ASN A 72 5.34 7.92 -8.66
CA ASN A 72 5.69 8.80 -7.54
C ASN A 72 4.50 9.20 -6.65
N ARG A 73 3.51 8.31 -6.53
CA ARG A 73 2.31 8.48 -5.69
C ARG A 73 2.47 7.67 -4.41
N LEU A 74 3.41 8.09 -3.55
CA LEU A 74 3.78 7.36 -2.34
C LEU A 74 2.62 7.21 -1.35
N ASP A 75 1.84 8.28 -1.14
CA ASP A 75 0.65 8.30 -0.31
C ASP A 75 -0.34 7.20 -0.70
N SER A 76 -0.63 7.07 -2.01
CA SER A 76 -1.49 6.03 -2.53
C SER A 76 -0.88 4.63 -2.36
N ALA A 77 0.42 4.49 -2.63
CA ALA A 77 1.12 3.22 -2.43
C ALA A 77 1.06 2.74 -0.96
N VAL A 78 1.32 3.64 -0.01
CA VAL A 78 1.25 3.35 1.43
C VAL A 78 -0.18 3.01 1.83
N PHE A 79 -1.19 3.77 1.38
CA PHE A 79 -2.60 3.42 1.66
C PHE A 79 -2.94 1.98 1.24
N HIS A 80 -2.50 1.55 0.06
CA HIS A 80 -2.75 0.19 -0.42
C HIS A 80 -1.92 -0.87 0.31
N LEU A 81 -0.70 -0.54 0.75
CA LEU A 81 0.13 -1.39 1.60
C LEU A 81 -0.55 -1.66 2.95
N LEU A 82 -1.00 -0.61 3.64
CA LEU A 82 -1.65 -0.72 4.95
C LEU A 82 -2.94 -1.54 4.90
N ALA A 83 -3.65 -1.48 3.77
CA ALA A 83 -4.85 -2.30 3.57
C ALA A 83 -4.55 -3.80 3.42
N LEU A 84 -3.29 -4.20 3.14
CA LEU A 84 -2.88 -5.62 3.11
C LEU A 84 -2.44 -6.13 4.49
N GLU A 85 -2.15 -5.23 5.44
CA GLU A 85 -1.49 -5.48 6.72
C GLU A 85 -2.37 -6.18 7.79
N GLY A 86 -3.32 -7.02 7.40
CA GLY A 86 -4.22 -7.71 8.33
C GLY A 86 -4.79 -9.01 7.79
N GLU A 87 -4.26 -9.48 6.66
CA GLU A 87 -4.92 -10.48 5.82
C GLU A 87 -4.17 -11.83 5.77
N ASP A 88 -3.27 -12.10 6.72
CA ASP A 88 -2.30 -13.22 6.67
C ASP A 88 -1.45 -13.20 5.37
N ILE A 89 -1.13 -11.99 4.91
CA ILE A 89 -0.36 -11.74 3.70
C ILE A 89 1.01 -11.24 4.11
N ASP A 90 2.05 -11.87 3.56
CA ASP A 90 3.40 -11.34 3.65
C ASP A 90 3.52 -10.04 2.84
N ILE A 91 3.64 -8.91 3.55
CA ILE A 91 3.85 -7.59 2.97
C ILE A 91 5.32 -7.15 2.98
N SER A 92 6.24 -7.97 3.51
CA SER A 92 7.65 -7.60 3.71
C SER A 92 8.30 -7.12 2.41
N SER A 93 8.03 -7.82 1.30
CA SER A 93 8.54 -7.45 -0.03
C SER A 93 8.01 -6.10 -0.52
N LEU A 94 6.80 -5.71 -0.16
CA LEU A 94 6.23 -4.41 -0.53
C LEU A 94 6.77 -3.29 0.35
N THR A 95 6.94 -3.54 1.66
CA THR A 95 7.57 -2.56 2.54
C THR A 95 8.99 -2.26 2.10
N LEU A 96 9.77 -3.28 1.72
CA LEU A 96 11.11 -3.08 1.14
C LEU A 96 11.09 -2.26 -0.15
N LEU A 97 10.07 -2.42 -1.00
CA LEU A 97 9.92 -1.59 -2.20
C LEU A 97 9.59 -0.13 -1.87
N VAL A 98 8.81 0.12 -0.82
CA VAL A 98 8.53 1.47 -0.33
C VAL A 98 9.80 2.10 0.24
N ASP A 99 10.58 1.35 1.02
CA ASP A 99 11.85 1.81 1.59
C ASP A 99 12.89 2.15 0.50
N ASP A 100 13.09 1.25 -0.49
CA ASP A 100 13.97 1.51 -1.64
C ASP A 100 13.53 2.76 -2.43
N TRP A 101 12.21 2.95 -2.59
CA TRP A 101 11.68 4.15 -3.21
C TRP A 101 12.01 5.41 -2.40
N LEU A 102 11.90 5.37 -1.07
CA LEU A 102 12.24 6.50 -0.18
C LEU A 102 13.73 6.83 -0.19
N LEU A 103 14.61 5.83 -0.30
CA LEU A 103 16.06 6.06 -0.45
C LEU A 103 16.39 6.78 -1.76
N SER A 104 15.63 6.49 -2.81
CA SER A 104 15.84 7.04 -4.15
C SER A 104 15.13 8.38 -4.38
N ASN A 105 14.15 8.74 -3.55
CA ASN A 105 13.27 9.89 -3.77
C ASN A 105 13.12 10.73 -2.50
N LYS A 106 13.39 12.03 -2.60
CA LYS A 106 13.11 12.97 -1.51
C LYS A 106 11.64 13.38 -1.53
N LEU A 107 10.98 13.30 -0.38
CA LEU A 107 9.63 13.84 -0.23
C LEU A 107 9.69 15.34 0.01
N SER A 108 8.65 16.02 -0.45
CA SER A 108 8.33 17.33 0.09
C SER A 108 7.79 17.19 1.53
N PRO A 109 7.92 18.22 2.38
CA PRO A 109 7.33 18.20 3.72
C PRO A 109 5.83 17.91 3.73
N ALA A 110 5.09 18.38 2.72
CA ALA A 110 3.65 18.11 2.59
C ALA A 110 3.35 16.63 2.32
N GLN A 111 4.14 15.97 1.46
CA GLN A 111 3.99 14.54 1.18
C GLN A 111 4.38 13.70 2.40
N ALA A 112 5.49 14.05 3.07
CA ALA A 112 5.92 13.37 4.29
C ALA A 112 4.82 13.43 5.36
N LYS A 113 4.22 14.61 5.57
CA LYS A 113 3.10 14.76 6.49
C LYS A 113 1.90 13.86 6.16
N GLN A 114 1.48 13.81 4.89
CA GLN A 114 0.35 12.96 4.48
C GLN A 114 0.63 11.47 4.74
N VAL A 115 1.83 11.01 4.43
CA VAL A 115 2.22 9.62 4.68
C VAL A 115 2.32 9.33 6.19
N LEU A 116 2.88 10.25 6.97
CA LEU A 116 2.94 10.14 8.43
C LEU A 116 1.56 10.09 9.07
N GLU A 117 0.60 10.87 8.59
CA GLU A 117 -0.80 10.81 9.04
C GLU A 117 -1.40 9.41 8.80
N LEU A 118 -1.25 8.85 7.60
CA LEU A 118 -1.74 7.50 7.29
C LEU A 118 -1.13 6.42 8.20
N LEU A 119 0.19 6.47 8.39
CA LEU A 119 0.92 5.53 9.24
C LEU A 119 0.53 5.69 10.71
N SER A 120 0.37 6.92 11.21
CA SER A 120 -0.05 7.18 12.59
C SER A 120 -1.45 6.64 12.89
N GLN A 121 -2.39 6.82 11.97
CA GLN A 121 -3.75 6.28 12.11
C GLN A 121 -3.74 4.75 12.17
N ARG A 122 -2.81 4.13 11.43
CA ARG A 122 -2.67 2.67 11.46
C ARG A 122 -2.06 2.18 12.76
N LEU A 123 -1.06 2.88 13.30
CA LEU A 123 -0.42 2.57 14.57
C LEU A 123 -1.38 2.60 15.76
N GLU A 124 -2.44 3.40 15.70
CA GLU A 124 -3.51 3.40 16.72
C GLU A 124 -4.33 2.09 16.71
N ALA A 125 -4.30 1.32 15.62
CA ALA A 125 -4.96 0.03 15.54
C ALA A 125 -4.16 -1.06 16.28
N LYS A 126 -4.86 -1.91 17.04
CA LYS A 126 -4.24 -3.05 17.74
C LYS A 126 -3.59 -4.00 16.74
N ALA A 127 -2.32 -4.34 16.98
CA ALA A 127 -1.49 -5.27 16.20
C ALA A 127 -0.99 -4.77 14.82
N THR A 128 -0.36 -3.59 14.79
CA THR A 128 0.45 -3.14 13.64
C THR A 128 1.71 -4.00 13.53
N CYS A 129 2.06 -4.42 12.32
CA CYS A 129 3.27 -5.21 12.06
C CYS A 129 4.56 -4.37 12.23
N PRO A 130 5.67 -4.99 12.63
CA PRO A 130 6.94 -4.28 12.85
C PRO A 130 7.42 -3.46 11.64
N GLU A 131 7.17 -3.96 10.43
CA GLU A 131 7.58 -3.33 9.17
C GLU A 131 6.97 -1.94 9.00
N ILE A 132 5.69 -1.77 9.36
CA ILE A 132 5.00 -0.48 9.31
C ILE A 132 5.46 0.47 10.42
N VAL A 133 5.78 -0.08 11.60
CA VAL A 133 6.37 0.70 12.71
C VAL A 133 7.73 1.28 12.30
N VAL A 134 8.59 0.47 11.66
CA VAL A 134 9.90 0.90 11.18
C VAL A 134 9.78 2.01 10.13
N LEU A 135 8.90 1.82 9.13
CA LEU A 135 8.63 2.82 8.10
C LEU A 135 8.20 4.16 8.70
N TYR A 136 7.32 4.13 9.70
CA TYR A 136 6.89 5.33 10.43
C TYR A 136 8.06 6.04 11.12
N LEU A 137 8.85 5.31 11.92
CA LEU A 137 9.96 5.89 12.68
C LEU A 137 11.02 6.50 11.76
N GLN A 138 11.29 5.88 10.61
CA GLN A 138 12.22 6.41 9.61
C GLN A 138 11.73 7.76 9.05
N LEU A 139 10.45 7.87 8.70
CA LEU A 139 9.90 9.14 8.20
C LEU A 139 9.85 10.23 9.28
N VAL A 140 9.53 9.88 10.53
CA VAL A 140 9.58 10.83 11.65
C VAL A 140 11.01 11.34 11.86
N ALA A 141 12.00 10.45 11.81
CA ALA A 141 13.41 10.81 11.99
C ALA A 141 13.92 11.72 10.85
N GLU A 142 13.61 11.38 9.60
CA GLU A 142 14.09 12.12 8.42
C GLU A 142 13.46 13.53 8.32
N TYR A 143 12.15 13.63 8.53
CA TYR A 143 11.42 14.89 8.31
C TYR A 143 11.23 15.72 9.59
N GLN A 144 11.67 15.21 10.75
CA GLN A 144 11.68 15.89 12.04
C GLN A 144 10.36 16.57 12.41
N ASP A 145 9.23 15.96 12.02
CA ASP A 145 7.92 16.52 12.34
C ASP A 145 7.58 16.23 13.80
N ALA A 146 7.78 17.25 14.65
CA ALA A 146 7.57 17.19 16.08
C ALA A 146 6.13 16.83 16.48
N SER A 147 5.13 16.99 15.60
CA SER A 147 3.76 16.55 15.89
C SER A 147 3.58 15.03 15.82
N HIS A 148 4.52 14.32 15.19
CA HIS A 148 4.47 12.86 15.01
C HIS A 148 5.50 12.11 15.88
N ILE A 149 6.29 12.81 16.70
CA ILE A 149 7.17 12.14 17.67
C ILE A 149 6.28 11.38 18.66
N PRO A 150 6.36 10.03 18.75
CA PRO A 150 5.59 9.26 19.71
C PRO A 150 5.77 9.82 21.11
N GLY A 151 4.69 9.89 21.91
CA GLY A 151 4.75 10.51 23.24
C GLY A 151 5.88 9.98 24.13
N ALA A 152 6.24 8.70 23.99
CA ALA A 152 7.40 8.11 24.68
C ALA A 152 8.75 8.70 24.24
N LEU A 153 8.95 8.94 22.94
CA LEU A 153 10.15 9.62 22.41
C LEU A 153 10.18 11.10 22.80
N LYS A 154 9.01 11.76 22.86
CA LYS A 154 8.90 13.14 23.33
C LYS A 154 9.33 13.26 24.80
N LEU A 155 8.90 12.32 25.65
CA LEU A 155 9.34 12.25 27.05
C LEU A 155 10.86 12.02 27.18
N VAL A 156 11.45 11.20 26.31
CA VAL A 156 12.91 10.97 26.26
C VAL A 156 13.64 12.23 25.78
N MET A 157 13.12 12.94 24.79
CA MET A 157 13.74 14.16 24.25
C MET A 157 13.57 15.40 25.15
N GLU A 158 12.49 15.46 25.94
CA GLU A 158 12.21 16.54 26.90
C GLU A 158 12.79 16.26 28.29
N ALA A 159 13.12 15.00 28.61
CA ALA A 159 13.85 14.67 29.81
C ALA A 159 15.30 15.19 29.69
N PRO A 160 15.87 15.82 30.73
CA PRO A 160 17.30 16.03 30.82
C PRO A 160 17.95 14.65 30.96
N ILE A 161 18.27 14.02 29.84
CA ILE A 161 19.03 12.77 29.84
C ILE A 161 20.47 13.14 30.17
N GLU A 162 20.83 13.01 31.44
CA GLU A 162 22.23 12.83 31.81
C GLU A 162 22.64 11.47 31.27
N PHE A 163 23.30 11.48 30.11
CA PHE A 163 23.93 10.27 29.58
C PHE A 163 25.06 9.89 30.53
N GLU A 164 24.80 8.94 31.42
CA GLU A 164 25.88 8.30 32.14
C GLU A 164 26.85 7.67 31.12
N PRO A 165 28.17 7.83 31.30
CA PRO A 165 29.19 7.50 30.30
C PRO A 165 29.19 6.02 29.87
N GLU A 166 28.46 5.15 30.57
CA GLU A 166 28.35 3.72 30.30
C GLU A 166 27.23 3.38 29.31
N MET A 167 26.23 4.26 29.13
CA MET A 167 25.04 4.03 28.30
C MET A 167 25.31 3.83 26.80
N PRO A 168 26.26 4.52 26.15
CA PRO A 168 26.57 4.26 24.75
C PRO A 168 26.98 2.80 24.50
N SER A 169 27.70 2.18 25.44
CA SER A 169 28.17 0.80 25.31
C SER A 169 27.03 -0.23 25.30
N LEU A 170 25.95 0.04 26.04
CA LEU A 170 24.77 -0.82 26.11
C LEU A 170 23.93 -0.76 24.84
N ILE A 171 23.86 0.42 24.20
CA ILE A 171 23.15 0.59 22.92
C ILE A 171 23.88 -0.15 21.80
N PHE A 172 25.21 -0.10 21.76
CA PHE A 172 26.00 -0.84 20.77
C PHE A 172 26.01 -2.35 21.01
N GLN A 173 25.88 -2.81 22.26
CA GLN A 173 25.73 -4.23 22.58
C GLN A 173 24.35 -4.80 22.22
N ALA A 174 23.30 -3.99 22.25
CA ALA A 174 21.96 -4.41 21.85
C ALA A 174 21.77 -4.48 20.33
N LEU A 175 22.68 -3.87 19.56
CA LEU A 175 22.68 -3.83 18.09
C LEU A 175 23.70 -4.79 17.45
N ALA A 176 24.43 -5.57 18.25
CA ALA A 176 25.39 -6.60 17.83
C ALA A 176 24.83 -8.00 18.08
#